data_AF-A0A9D1TI16-F1
#
_entry.id   AF-A0A9D1TI16-F1
#
_cell.length_a   1.000
_cell.length_b   1.000
_cell.length_c   1.000
_cell.angle_alpha   90.00
_cell.angle_beta   90.00
_cell.angle_gamma   90.00
#
_symmetry.space_group_name_H-M   'P 1'
#
loop_
_entity.id
_entity.type
_entity.pdbx_description
1 polymer ?
#
loop_
_entity_poly.entity_id
_entity_poly.type
_entity_poly.pdbx_seq_one_letter_code
_entity_poly.pdbx_strand_id
1 'polypeptide(L)'
;MKKFRFSLETVLHYREQMLDAVKAEHASALLKVRTQEDVIENLVNQFNDINNEYRHKKMTGMTIADAMSFDIMLRAQERKIDYEKNILVKLKHDEEEKREKVRQAKTDKATIEKIKETKYNQYKKAIQKSEEQFIDEFVSTKRVMAAN
;
A
#
# COMPACT_ATOMS: atom_id res chain seq x y z
N MET A 1 0.95 -40.11 -14.24
CA MET A 1 1.38 -39.48 -12.97
C MET A 1 0.29 -38.57 -12.40
N LYS A 2 0.22 -38.39 -11.07
CA LYS A 2 -0.76 -37.51 -10.42
C LYS A 2 -0.44 -36.03 -10.71
N LYS A 3 -1.47 -35.19 -10.91
CA LYS A 3 -1.34 -33.73 -11.10
C LYS A 3 -0.71 -33.06 -9.86
N PHE A 4 0.07 -32.00 -10.05
CA PHE A 4 0.63 -31.21 -8.95
C PHE A 4 -0.47 -30.67 -8.03
N ARG A 5 -0.26 -30.78 -6.72
CA ARG A 5 -1.09 -30.14 -5.70
C ARG A 5 -0.19 -29.47 -4.69
N PHE A 6 -0.44 -28.19 -4.43
CA PHE A 6 0.29 -27.45 -3.41
C PHE A 6 -0.41 -27.59 -2.05
N SER A 7 0.32 -28.07 -1.04
CA SER A 7 -0.25 -28.37 0.27
C SER A 7 -0.66 -27.12 1.06
N LEU A 8 -0.12 -25.94 0.72
CA LEU A 8 -0.40 -24.68 1.40
C LEU A 8 -1.30 -23.75 0.57
N GLU A 9 -2.11 -24.29 -0.35
CA GLU A 9 -3.00 -23.47 -1.19
C GLU A 9 -4.00 -22.64 -0.33
N THR A 10 -4.58 -23.24 0.71
CA THR A 10 -5.47 -22.52 1.64
C THR A 10 -4.75 -21.41 2.38
N VAL A 11 -3.48 -21.63 2.75
CA VAL A 11 -2.66 -20.59 3.41
C VAL A 11 -2.38 -19.45 2.45
N LEU A 12 -2.03 -19.76 1.19
CA LEU A 12 -1.81 -18.75 0.17
C LEU A 12 -3.07 -17.89 -0.04
N HIS A 13 -4.24 -18.53 -0.15
CA HIS A 13 -5.51 -17.82 -0.29
C HIS A 13 -5.82 -16.93 0.93
N TYR A 14 -5.59 -17.43 2.14
CA TYR A 14 -5.75 -16.62 3.35
C TYR A 14 -4.83 -15.39 3.35
N ARG A 15 -3.56 -15.55 2.91
CA ARG A 15 -2.62 -14.42 2.80
C ARG A 15 -3.04 -13.40 1.75
N GLU A 16 -3.71 -13.83 0.68
CA GLU A 16 -4.32 -12.93 -0.31
C GLU A 16 -5.43 -12.09 0.30
N GLN A 17 -6.38 -12.73 1.00
CA GLN A 17 -7.47 -12.04 1.68
C GLN A 17 -6.95 -11.04 2.72
N MET A 18 -5.93 -11.42 3.50
CA MET A 18 -5.29 -10.53 4.45
C MET A 18 -4.61 -9.35 3.77
N LEU A 19 -3.90 -9.58 2.66
CA LEU A 19 -3.27 -8.50 1.89
C LEU A 19 -4.31 -7.50 1.36
N ASP A 20 -5.46 -7.99 0.87
CA ASP A 20 -6.51 -7.13 0.36
C ASP A 20 -7.22 -6.35 1.48
N ALA A 21 -7.42 -6.95 2.65
CA ALA A 21 -7.93 -6.27 3.82
C ALA A 21 -7.02 -5.10 4.26
N VAL A 22 -5.71 -5.34 4.42
CA VAL A 22 -4.78 -4.27 4.84
C VAL A 22 -4.59 -3.19 3.78
N LYS A 23 -4.71 -3.51 2.49
CA LYS A 23 -4.75 -2.51 1.41
C LYS A 23 -5.98 -1.60 1.52
N ALA A 24 -7.15 -2.16 1.83
CA ALA A 24 -8.36 -1.37 2.01
C ALA A 24 -8.23 -0.42 3.22
N GLU A 25 -7.65 -0.89 4.33
CA GLU A 25 -7.35 -0.04 5.49
C GLU A 25 -6.38 1.10 5.13
N HIS A 26 -5.31 0.78 4.40
CA HIS A 26 -4.34 1.77 3.94
C HIS A 26 -4.98 2.81 3.01
N ALA A 27 -5.82 2.38 2.05
CA ALA A 27 -6.54 3.28 1.17
C ALA A 27 -7.48 4.24 1.94
N SER A 28 -8.16 3.73 2.97
CA SER A 28 -9.01 4.54 3.85
C SER A 28 -8.19 5.59 4.63
N ALA A 29 -7.02 5.20 5.15
CA ALA A 29 -6.13 6.15 5.83
C ALA A 29 -5.56 7.21 4.89
N LEU A 30 -5.15 6.81 3.67
CA LEU A 30 -4.67 7.74 2.66
C LEU A 30 -5.75 8.75 2.25
N LEU A 31 -7.02 8.31 2.14
CA LEU A 31 -8.13 9.22 1.87
C LEU A 31 -8.27 10.26 2.99
N LYS A 32 -8.18 9.86 4.26
CA LYS A 32 -8.22 10.80 5.39
C LYS A 32 -7.09 11.82 5.34
N VAL A 33 -5.87 11.39 4.99
CA VAL A 33 -4.73 12.30 4.80
C VAL A 33 -5.04 13.34 3.73
N ARG A 34 -5.53 12.91 2.56
CA ARG A 34 -5.89 13.83 1.45
C ARG A 34 -6.99 14.80 1.84
N THR A 35 -8.07 14.30 2.45
CA THR A 35 -9.16 15.17 2.93
C THR A 35 -8.66 16.21 3.92
N GLN A 36 -7.72 15.85 4.81
CA GLN A 36 -7.14 16.81 5.74
C GLN A 36 -6.21 17.82 5.05
N GLU A 37 -5.47 17.41 4.02
CA GLU A 37 -4.69 18.31 3.17
C GLU A 37 -5.60 19.33 2.47
N ASP A 38 -6.73 18.90 1.91
CA ASP A 38 -7.74 19.78 1.29
C ASP A 38 -8.32 20.78 2.30
N VAL A 39 -8.57 20.36 3.55
CA VAL A 39 -9.02 21.26 4.63
C VAL A 39 -7.97 22.34 4.89
N ILE A 40 -6.70 21.97 4.99
CA ILE A 40 -5.61 22.93 5.23
C ILE A 40 -5.46 23.88 4.05
N GLU A 41 -5.52 23.38 2.81
CA GLU A 41 -5.44 24.21 1.60
C GLU A 41 -6.56 25.25 1.57
N ASN A 42 -7.80 24.84 1.85
CA ASN A 42 -8.93 25.77 1.95
C ASN A 42 -8.74 26.84 3.03
N LEU A 43 -8.19 26.48 4.20
CA LEU A 43 -7.91 27.45 5.26
C LEU A 43 -6.79 28.43 4.87
N VAL A 44 -5.76 27.95 4.17
CA VAL A 44 -4.67 28.79 3.64
C VAL A 44 -5.20 29.75 2.57
N ASN A 45 -6.10 29.30 1.70
CA ASN A 45 -6.74 30.17 0.71
C ASN A 45 -7.56 31.27 1.39
N GLN A 46 -8.38 30.92 2.38
CA GLN A 46 -9.12 31.91 3.19
C GLN A 46 -8.19 32.90 3.91
N PHE A 47 -7.07 32.43 4.46
CA PHE A 47 -6.06 33.31 5.06
C PHE A 47 -5.51 34.31 4.04
N ASN A 48 -5.18 33.84 2.84
CA ASN A 48 -4.66 34.67 1.77
C ASN A 48 -5.69 35.71 1.32
N ASP A 49 -6.97 35.36 1.23
CA ASP A 49 -8.05 36.28 0.90
C ASP A 49 -8.16 37.42 1.92
N ILE A 50 -8.21 37.08 3.22
CA ILE A 50 -8.24 38.07 4.31
C ILE A 50 -6.99 38.96 4.27
N ASN A 51 -5.82 38.37 4.06
CA ASN A 51 -4.56 39.09 4.02
C ASN A 51 -4.48 40.05 2.80
N ASN A 52 -5.02 39.65 1.66
CA ASN A 52 -5.11 40.49 0.47
C ASN A 52 -6.05 41.68 0.70
N GLU A 53 -7.21 41.44 1.31
CA GLU A 53 -8.13 42.52 1.70
C GLU A 53 -7.47 43.49 2.69
N TYR A 54 -6.79 42.97 3.71
CA TYR A 54 -6.04 43.77 4.67
C TYR A 54 -4.99 44.65 3.99
N ARG A 55 -4.20 44.08 3.06
CA ARG A 55 -3.20 44.82 2.28
C ARG A 55 -3.83 45.92 1.43
N HIS A 56 -4.96 45.64 0.80
CA HIS A 56 -5.69 46.64 0.01
C HIS A 56 -6.17 47.80 0.89
N LYS A 57 -6.85 47.50 2.00
CA LYS A 57 -7.31 48.50 2.97
C LYS A 57 -6.16 49.34 3.53
N LYS A 58 -4.98 48.73 3.70
CA LYS A 58 -3.79 49.44 4.20
C LYS A 58 -3.31 50.52 3.23
N MET A 59 -3.44 50.27 1.93
CA MET A 59 -3.07 51.23 0.88
C MET A 59 -4.12 52.34 0.72
N THR A 60 -5.41 52.03 0.86
CA THR A 60 -6.51 52.99 0.69
C THR A 60 -6.82 53.80 1.94
N GLY A 61 -6.21 53.46 3.08
CA GLY A 61 -6.52 53.99 4.41
C GLY A 61 -7.53 53.11 5.14
N MET A 62 -7.24 52.85 6.43
CA MET A 62 -8.12 52.10 7.34
C MET A 62 -8.09 52.72 8.73
N THR A 63 -9.11 52.44 9.54
CA THR A 63 -9.12 52.85 10.94
C THR A 63 -8.26 51.92 11.80
N ILE A 64 -7.90 52.36 13.01
CA ILE A 64 -7.22 51.50 13.99
C ILE A 64 -8.10 50.29 14.34
N ALA A 65 -9.42 50.48 14.43
CA ALA A 65 -10.36 49.40 14.69
C ALA A 65 -10.32 48.33 13.57
N ASP A 66 -10.32 48.74 12.30
CA ASP A 66 -10.19 47.83 11.16
C ASP A 66 -8.88 47.02 11.24
N ALA A 67 -7.76 47.69 11.52
CA ALA A 67 -6.46 47.04 11.65
C ALA A 67 -6.44 45.97 12.76
N MET A 68 -7.05 46.28 13.91
CA MET A 68 -7.18 45.34 15.03
C MET A 68 -8.07 44.15 14.65
N SER A 69 -9.17 44.38 13.95
CA SER A 69 -10.06 43.30 13.48
C SER A 69 -9.34 42.35 12.52
N PHE A 70 -8.59 42.86 11.54
CA PHE A 70 -7.79 42.03 10.63
C PHE A 70 -6.71 41.24 11.36
N ASP A 71 -5.98 41.83 12.30
CA ASP A 71 -4.96 41.12 13.10
C ASP A 71 -5.58 39.96 13.89
N ILE A 72 -6.73 40.18 14.54
CA ILE A 72 -7.45 39.12 15.27
C ILE A 72 -7.88 38.00 14.31
N MET A 73 -8.45 38.33 13.16
CA MET A 73 -8.91 37.35 12.17
C MET A 73 -7.76 36.52 11.60
N LEU A 74 -6.67 37.17 11.18
CA LEU A 74 -5.49 36.51 10.63
C LEU A 74 -4.86 35.57 11.65
N ARG A 75 -4.65 36.02 12.90
CA ARG A 75 -4.12 35.18 13.98
C ARG A 75 -5.04 34.00 14.32
N ALA A 76 -6.35 34.20 14.28
CA ALA A 76 -7.30 33.11 14.50
C ALA A 76 -7.18 32.04 13.40
N GLN A 77 -7.04 32.49 12.14
CA GLN A 77 -6.88 31.59 11.00
C GLN A 77 -5.53 30.86 11.03
N GLU A 78 -4.44 31.53 11.39
CA GLU A 78 -3.12 30.91 11.60
C GLU A 78 -3.19 29.79 12.64
N ARG A 79 -3.77 30.07 13.82
CA ARG A 79 -3.94 29.05 14.87
C ARG A 79 -4.75 27.85 14.39
N LYS A 80 -5.78 28.09 13.58
CA LYS A 80 -6.60 27.02 13.00
C LYS A 80 -5.79 26.19 12.00
N ILE A 81 -5.03 26.83 11.11
CA ILE A 81 -4.14 26.13 10.16
C ILE A 81 -3.12 25.27 10.91
N ASP A 82 -2.49 25.81 11.96
CA ASP A 82 -1.51 25.06 12.75
C ASP A 82 -2.14 23.87 13.48
N TYR A 83 -3.35 24.05 14.01
CA TYR A 83 -4.11 22.95 14.61
C TYR A 83 -4.40 21.83 13.59
N GLU A 84 -4.92 22.16 12.42
CA GLU A 84 -5.21 21.19 11.36
C GLU A 84 -3.94 20.51 10.83
N LYS A 85 -2.81 21.23 10.73
CA LYS A 85 -1.51 20.64 10.40
C LYS A 85 -1.06 19.61 11.43
N ASN A 86 -1.30 19.85 12.72
CA ASN A 86 -0.99 18.88 13.77
C ASN A 86 -1.87 17.61 13.66
N ILE A 87 -3.12 17.75 13.23
CA ILE A 87 -3.97 16.60 12.90
C ILE A 87 -3.40 15.84 11.71
N LEU A 88 -3.00 16.54 10.64
CA LEU A 88 -2.41 15.92 9.46
C LEU A 88 -1.18 15.09 9.80
N VAL A 89 -0.30 15.56 10.70
CA VAL A 89 0.86 14.79 11.16
C VAL A 89 0.45 13.45 11.77
N LYS A 90 -0.59 13.44 12.61
CA LYS A 90 -1.10 12.20 13.22
C LYS A 90 -1.70 11.26 12.17
N LEU A 91 -2.44 11.80 11.20
CA LEU A 91 -3.01 11.01 10.11
C LEU A 91 -1.93 10.41 9.19
N LYS A 92 -0.86 11.16 8.90
CA LYS A 92 0.30 10.66 8.14
C LYS A 92 1.02 9.53 8.88
N HIS A 93 1.14 9.64 10.19
CA HIS A 93 1.71 8.56 11.01
C HIS A 93 0.85 7.28 10.94
N ASP A 94 -0.47 7.40 11.10
CA ASP A 94 -1.40 6.26 10.97
C ASP A 94 -1.41 5.65 9.56
N GLU A 95 -1.32 6.49 8.51
CA GLU A 95 -1.18 6.02 7.12
C GLU A 95 0.13 5.24 6.92
N GLU A 96 1.24 5.72 7.47
CA GLU A 96 2.54 5.04 7.40
C GLU A 96 2.51 3.68 8.07
N GLU A 97 1.93 3.57 9.27
CA GLU A 97 1.79 2.29 9.97
C GLU A 97 1.01 1.27 9.14
N LYS A 98 -0.07 1.71 8.48
CA LYS A 98 -0.86 0.83 7.59
C LYS A 98 -0.09 0.48 6.32
N ARG A 99 0.69 1.41 5.79
CA ARG A 99 1.58 1.16 4.64
C ARG A 99 2.63 0.09 4.98
N GLU A 100 3.16 0.10 6.20
CA GLU A 100 4.05 -0.95 6.70
C GLU A 100 3.35 -2.31 6.75
N LYS A 101 2.13 -2.37 7.28
CA LYS A 101 1.33 -3.61 7.29
C LYS A 101 1.10 -4.16 5.89
N VAL A 102 0.84 -3.30 4.90
CA VAL A 102 0.73 -3.72 3.49
C VAL A 102 2.05 -4.32 2.99
N ARG A 103 3.19 -3.70 3.32
CA ARG A 103 4.52 -4.22 2.93
C ARG A 103 4.77 -5.58 3.55
N GLN A 104 4.52 -5.74 4.84
CA GLN A 104 4.64 -7.01 5.55
C GLN A 104 3.75 -8.09 4.93
N ALA A 105 2.47 -7.79 4.68
CA ALA A 105 1.54 -8.75 4.08
C ALA A 105 1.96 -9.17 2.66
N LYS A 106 2.53 -8.26 1.86
CA LYS A 106 3.12 -8.60 0.55
C LYS A 106 4.29 -9.55 0.68
N THR A 107 5.20 -9.29 1.63
CA THR A 107 6.37 -10.16 1.89
C THR A 107 5.93 -11.55 2.34
N ASP A 108 4.96 -11.64 3.25
CA ASP A 108 4.42 -12.90 3.73
C ASP A 108 3.77 -13.71 2.60
N LYS A 109 2.98 -13.06 1.73
CA LYS A 109 2.39 -13.70 0.54
C LYS A 109 3.48 -14.20 -0.41
N ALA A 110 4.45 -13.35 -0.77
CA ALA A 110 5.54 -13.69 -1.69
C ALA A 110 6.38 -14.87 -1.17
N THR A 111 6.54 -15.00 0.14
CA THR A 111 7.24 -16.13 0.76
C THR A 111 6.52 -17.46 0.47
N ILE A 112 5.19 -17.49 0.59
CA ILE A 112 4.40 -18.69 0.28
C ILE A 112 4.40 -19.00 -1.23
N GLU A 113 4.32 -17.98 -2.08
CA GLU A 113 4.43 -18.14 -3.53
C GLU A 113 5.77 -18.74 -3.95
N LYS A 114 6.87 -18.28 -3.35
CA LYS A 114 8.21 -18.84 -3.61
C LYS A 114 8.33 -20.31 -3.18
N ILE A 115 7.68 -20.69 -2.08
CA ILE A 115 7.60 -22.10 -1.67
C ILE A 115 6.79 -22.91 -2.71
N LYS A 116 5.66 -22.39 -3.18
CA LYS A 116 4.83 -23.01 -4.22
C LYS A 116 5.63 -23.24 -5.51
N GLU A 117 6.35 -22.23 -5.97
CA GLU A 117 7.21 -22.30 -7.15
C GLU A 117 8.31 -23.36 -6.97
N THR A 118 8.99 -23.37 -5.82
CA THR A 118 10.03 -24.36 -5.51
C THR A 118 9.47 -25.78 -5.54
N LYS A 119 8.30 -26.02 -4.91
CA LYS A 119 7.63 -27.32 -4.91
C LYS A 119 7.18 -27.74 -6.31
N TYR A 120 6.72 -26.80 -7.12
CA TYR A 120 6.35 -27.06 -8.49
C TYR A 120 7.56 -27.46 -9.36
N ASN A 121 8.70 -26.79 -9.17
CA ASN A 121 9.94 -27.14 -9.85
C ASN A 121 10.46 -28.53 -9.43
N GLN A 122 10.36 -28.88 -8.14
CA GLN A 122 10.68 -30.23 -7.65
C GLN A 122 9.78 -31.29 -8.29
N TYR A 123 8.48 -31.03 -8.39
CA TYR A 123 7.52 -31.91 -9.06
C TYR A 123 7.87 -32.12 -10.54
N LYS A 124 8.20 -31.06 -11.29
CA LYS A 124 8.64 -31.16 -12.69
C LYS A 124 9.89 -32.03 -12.85
N LYS A 125 10.89 -31.82 -11.99
CA LYS A 125 12.12 -32.64 -12.00
C LYS A 125 11.84 -34.12 -11.72
N ALA A 126 10.93 -34.42 -10.80
CA ALA A 126 10.53 -35.79 -10.50
C ALA A 126 9.81 -36.46 -11.68
N ILE A 127 8.95 -35.72 -12.39
CA ILE A 127 8.31 -36.19 -13.63
C ILE A 127 9.37 -36.55 -14.65
N GLN A 128 10.26 -35.61 -14.97
CA GLN A 128 11.30 -35.81 -15.96
C GLN A 128 12.16 -37.03 -15.64
N LYS A 129 12.59 -37.17 -14.38
CA LYS A 129 13.37 -38.33 -13.94
C LYS A 129 12.62 -39.66 -14.12
N SER A 130 11.32 -39.68 -13.83
CA SER A 130 10.52 -40.90 -14.02
C SER A 130 10.31 -41.25 -15.49
N GLU A 131 10.23 -40.25 -16.38
CA GLU A 131 10.15 -40.46 -17.82
C GLU A 131 11.48 -40.98 -18.38
N GLU A 132 12.61 -40.43 -17.94
CA GLU A 132 13.95 -40.92 -18.26
C GLU A 132 14.12 -42.39 -17.83
N GLN A 133 13.74 -42.72 -16.59
CA GLN A 133 13.79 -44.10 -16.07
C GLN A 133 12.93 -45.06 -16.89
N PHE A 134 11.72 -44.64 -17.28
CA PHE A 134 10.83 -45.45 -18.11
C PHE A 134 11.42 -45.71 -19.50
N ILE A 135 12.06 -44.69 -20.10
CA ILE A 135 12.74 -44.84 -21.40
C ILE A 135 13.91 -45.83 -21.28
N ASP A 136 14.74 -45.70 -20.25
CA ASP A 136 15.89 -46.61 -20.01
C ASP A 136 15.44 -48.05 -19.80
N GLU A 137 14.38 -48.27 -19.01
CA GLU A 137 13.79 -49.60 -18.80
C GLU A 137 13.23 -50.18 -20.11
N PHE A 138 12.55 -49.36 -20.92
CA PHE A 138 12.01 -49.78 -22.20
C PHE A 138 13.11 -50.16 -23.21
N VAL A 139 14.18 -49.36 -23.30
CA VAL A 139 15.31 -49.62 -24.20
C VAL A 139 16.10 -50.85 -23.74
N SER A 140 16.37 -51.00 -22.44
CA SER A 140 17.08 -52.16 -21.89
C SER A 140 16.29 -53.46 -22.10
N THR A 141 14.98 -53.46 -21.83
CA THR A 141 14.09 -54.60 -22.10
C THR A 141 14.12 -55.00 -23.57
N LYS A 142 14.04 -54.04 -24.50
CA LYS A 142 14.14 -54.31 -25.95
C LYS A 142 15.47 -54.94 -26.35
N ARG A 143 16.59 -54.48 -25.78
CA ARG A 143 17.91 -55.07 -26.06
C ARG A 143 18.01 -56.51 -25.56
N VAL A 144 17.51 -56.79 -24.36
CA VAL A 144 17.49 -58.14 -23.80
C VAL A 144 16.64 -59.08 -24.65
N MET A 145 15.46 -58.62 -25.10
CA MET A 145 14.58 -59.42 -25.97
C MET A 145 15.13 -59.64 -27.38
N ALA A 146 15.98 -58.75 -27.91
CA ALA A 146 16.61 -58.92 -29.22
C ALA A 146 17.90 -59.76 -29.20
N ALA A 147 18.44 -60.03 -28.00
CA ALA A 147 19.64 -60.84 -27.80
C ALA A 147 19.35 -62.31 -27.45
N ASN A 148 18.07 -62.66 -27.25
CA ASN A 148 17.56 -64.02 -27.09
C ASN A 148 16.89 -64.50 -28.38
#